data_AF-A0A093F615-F1
#
_entry.id   AF-A0A093F615-F1
#
_cell.length_a   1.000
_cell.length_b   1.000
_cell.length_c   1.000
_cell.angle_alpha   90.00
_cell.angle_beta   90.00
_cell.angle_gamma   90.00
#
_symmetry.space_group_name_H-M   'P 1'
#
loop_
_entity.id
_entity.type
_entity.pdbx_description
1 polymer ?
#
loop_
_entity_poly.entity_id
_entity_poly.type
_entity_poly.pdbx_seq_one_letter_code
_entity_poly.pdbx_strand_id
1 'polypeptide(L)'
;MPLARSLSITSLNGLPQWEDEDLPVEDLLLFEVSWEVTNKVGGIYTVIQTKAKTTADEWGENYFLVGPHFEHNVKTQVEACEPPNPSVKKAMDIMKSQGCQVFFGRWLIEGSPYVLLFDIGSAAWNLDRWKGEFWDVSNIGIPFHDQEANDAVIFGSLTAWFLKELSCQFDDKPNIIAHFHEWQSGVGLILSRAQKLPVATIFTTHATLLGRYLCAANIDFYNNLDQFDIDKEAGERQIYHRYCMERASVHCAHVFTTVSQITAVEAEHMLKRKPDVVTPNGLNIKKFSAMHEFQNLHSMYKARIQEFIRGHFYGHLDFSLEKTLFFFIAGRYEFSNKGADMFLEALSRLNFLLRVRK
;
A
#
# COMPACT_ATOMS: atom_id res chain seq x y z
N MET A 1 14.67 7.34 -35.50
CA MET A 1 15.52 7.78 -34.38
C MET A 1 15.65 6.62 -33.41
N PRO A 2 16.86 6.25 -32.96
CA PRO A 2 17.02 5.13 -32.05
C PRO A 2 16.47 5.53 -30.68
N LEU A 3 15.52 4.75 -30.15
CA LEU A 3 15.03 4.85 -28.79
C LEU A 3 16.23 4.83 -27.83
N ALA A 4 16.38 5.91 -27.07
CA ALA A 4 17.38 6.01 -26.03
C ALA A 4 17.23 4.81 -25.08
N ARG A 5 18.36 4.15 -24.81
CA ARG A 5 18.48 3.00 -23.92
C ARG A 5 17.74 3.25 -22.61
N SER A 6 16.93 2.26 -22.22
CA SER A 6 16.34 2.06 -20.90
C SER A 6 17.23 2.66 -19.81
N LEU A 7 16.84 3.82 -19.31
CA LEU A 7 17.28 4.31 -18.02
C LEU A 7 16.60 3.42 -17.00
N SER A 8 17.38 2.63 -16.28
CA SER A 8 17.02 2.24 -14.92
C SER A 8 16.80 3.55 -14.16
N ILE A 9 15.55 4.03 -14.15
CA ILE A 9 15.14 5.19 -13.38
C ILE A 9 15.21 4.74 -11.93
N THR A 10 16.33 5.03 -11.28
CA THR A 10 16.40 5.04 -9.82
C THR A 10 15.32 6.01 -9.36
N SER A 11 14.27 5.49 -8.72
CA SER A 11 13.08 6.21 -8.23
C SER A 11 13.37 7.34 -7.22
N LEU A 12 14.65 7.63 -6.96
CA LEU A 12 15.15 8.56 -5.96
C LEU A 12 15.81 9.79 -6.58
N ASN A 13 16.24 9.74 -7.85
CA ASN A 13 16.91 10.85 -8.52
C ASN A 13 15.86 11.82 -9.08
N GLY A 14 15.32 12.71 -8.25
CA GLY A 14 14.38 13.74 -8.68
C GLY A 14 13.36 14.20 -7.64
N LEU A 15 13.40 13.68 -6.40
CA LEU A 15 12.56 14.22 -5.33
C LEU A 15 13.08 15.63 -4.96
N PRO A 16 12.21 16.64 -4.88
CA PRO A 16 12.63 17.97 -4.45
C PRO A 16 13.19 17.85 -3.03
N GLN A 17 14.34 18.49 -2.75
CA GLN A 17 14.76 18.74 -1.37
C GLN A 17 13.84 19.81 -0.83
N TRP A 18 12.90 19.42 0.03
CA TRP A 18 12.05 20.38 0.73
C TRP A 18 12.93 20.99 1.81
N GLU A 19 12.97 22.33 1.90
CA GLU A 19 13.68 23.00 2.99
C GLU A 19 13.03 22.55 4.31
N ASP A 20 13.85 22.11 5.26
CA ASP A 20 13.45 21.64 6.58
C ASP A 20 12.87 22.81 7.41
N GLU A 21 11.64 23.23 7.12
CA GLU A 21 10.84 23.87 8.16
C GLU A 21 10.32 22.75 9.07
N ASP A 22 10.72 22.80 10.34
CA ASP A 22 10.25 21.85 11.36
C ASP A 22 8.72 21.82 11.35
N LEU A 23 8.15 20.68 10.98
CA LEU A 23 6.71 20.46 10.99
C LEU A 23 6.24 20.59 12.45
N PRO A 24 5.21 21.41 12.78
CA PRO A 24 4.77 21.60 14.17
C PRO A 24 3.97 20.39 14.64
N VAL A 25 4.64 19.23 14.80
CA VAL A 25 4.04 17.93 15.13
C VAL A 25 3.16 17.99 16.37
N GLU A 26 3.54 18.78 17.36
CA GLU A 26 2.78 19.01 18.60
C GLU A 26 1.36 19.56 18.38
N ASP A 27 1.14 20.27 17.26
CA ASP A 27 -0.13 20.85 16.86
C ASP A 27 -0.87 20.02 15.80
N LEU A 28 -0.40 18.80 15.53
CA LEU A 28 -0.91 17.94 14.46
C LEU A 28 -1.22 16.54 14.99
N LEU A 29 -2.24 15.90 14.41
CA LEU A 29 -2.51 14.47 14.58
C LEU A 29 -2.45 13.79 13.22
N LEU A 30 -1.70 12.70 13.11
CA LEU A 30 -1.59 11.90 11.89
C LEU A 30 -2.33 10.57 12.06
N PHE A 31 -3.35 10.37 11.22
CA PHE A 31 -4.07 9.11 11.08
C PHE A 31 -3.72 8.46 9.75
N GLU A 32 -2.95 7.39 9.78
CA GLU A 32 -2.61 6.60 8.59
C GLU A 32 -3.56 5.40 8.48
N VAL A 33 -4.42 5.42 7.46
CA VAL A 33 -5.56 4.54 7.28
C VAL A 33 -5.26 3.54 6.17
N SER A 34 -5.34 2.25 6.47
CA SER A 34 -5.17 1.19 5.47
C SER A 34 -5.88 -0.09 5.85
N TRP A 35 -6.37 -0.80 4.84
CA TRP A 35 -6.95 -2.13 4.99
C TRP A 35 -5.96 -3.16 5.57
N GLU A 36 -4.67 -2.94 5.35
CA GLU A 36 -3.59 -3.86 5.76
C GLU A 36 -3.01 -3.55 7.15
N VAL A 37 -3.51 -2.54 7.87
CA VAL A 37 -3.12 -2.30 9.28
C VAL A 37 -3.52 -3.51 10.12
N THR A 38 -2.53 -4.15 10.76
CA THR A 38 -2.69 -5.41 11.51
C THR A 38 -3.24 -6.60 10.69
N ASN A 39 -3.32 -6.48 9.37
CA ASN A 39 -3.91 -7.48 8.48
C ASN A 39 -3.03 -7.72 7.26
N LYS A 40 -2.23 -8.79 7.29
CA LYS A 40 -1.25 -9.06 6.23
C LYS A 40 -1.91 -9.69 5.00
N VAL A 41 -2.31 -8.85 4.05
CA VAL A 41 -2.87 -9.29 2.75
C VAL A 41 -1.84 -9.20 1.63
N GLY A 42 -1.03 -8.14 1.60
CA GLY A 42 -0.15 -7.80 0.50
C GLY A 42 1.13 -7.10 0.93
N GLY A 43 1.64 -6.26 0.03
CA GLY A 43 2.89 -5.52 0.25
C GLY A 43 2.71 -4.28 1.14
N ILE A 44 1.48 -3.76 1.26
CA ILE A 44 1.21 -2.52 1.99
C ILE A 44 1.41 -2.73 3.48
N TYR A 45 1.06 -3.91 3.99
CA TYR A 45 1.41 -4.35 5.35
C TYR A 45 2.91 -4.14 5.62
N THR A 46 3.78 -4.58 4.72
CA THR A 46 5.23 -4.44 4.88
C THR A 46 5.69 -2.99 4.77
N VAL A 47 5.09 -2.20 3.87
CA VAL A 47 5.39 -0.76 3.76
C VAL A 47 5.06 -0.05 5.08
N ILE A 48 3.84 -0.20 5.59
CA ILE A 48 3.41 0.44 6.83
C ILE A 48 4.25 -0.08 8.02
N GLN A 49 4.44 -1.40 8.11
CA GLN A 49 5.21 -2.02 9.20
C GLN A 49 6.65 -1.51 9.27
N THR A 50 7.33 -1.39 8.12
CA THR A 50 8.73 -0.94 8.10
C THR A 50 8.85 0.57 8.32
N LYS A 51 7.91 1.36 7.78
CA LYS A 51 7.85 2.82 7.95
C LYS A 51 7.44 3.26 9.37
N ALA A 52 6.71 2.41 10.10
CA ALA A 52 6.14 2.74 11.40
C ALA A 52 7.16 3.30 12.40
N LYS A 53 8.37 2.73 12.47
CA LYS A 53 9.43 3.20 13.37
C LYS A 53 9.84 4.63 13.07
N THR A 54 10.20 4.93 11.82
CA THR A 54 10.62 6.28 11.41
C THR A 54 9.49 7.29 11.61
N THR A 55 8.25 6.90 11.33
CA THR A 55 7.09 7.79 11.54
C THR A 55 6.87 8.06 13.03
N ALA A 56 6.94 7.03 13.88
CA ALA A 56 6.79 7.18 15.32
C ALA A 56 7.94 7.97 15.98
N ASP A 57 9.16 7.90 15.43
CA ASP A 57 10.29 8.70 15.92
C ASP A 57 10.08 10.21 15.70
N GLU A 58 9.40 10.57 14.62
CA GLU A 58 9.09 11.96 14.26
C GLU A 58 7.79 12.44 14.92
N TRP A 59 6.74 11.61 14.90
CA TRP A 59 5.38 11.99 15.33
C TRP A 59 5.05 11.64 16.78
N GLY A 60 5.81 10.74 17.41
CA GLY A 60 5.57 10.32 18.79
C GLY A 60 4.15 9.80 19.03
N GLU A 61 3.48 10.36 20.04
CA GLU A 61 2.11 9.97 20.44
C GLU A 61 1.01 10.54 19.54
N ASN A 62 1.36 11.41 18.58
CA ASN A 62 0.41 12.01 17.64
C ASN A 62 0.17 11.16 16.38
N TYR A 63 0.81 9.99 16.29
CA TYR A 63 0.67 9.06 15.17
C TYR A 63 -0.21 7.86 15.51
N PHE A 64 -1.24 7.67 14.70
CA PHE A 64 -2.24 6.63 14.83
C PHE A 64 -2.40 5.88 13.52
N LEU A 65 -2.43 4.56 13.58
CA LEU A 65 -2.79 3.70 12.46
C LEU A 65 -4.24 3.26 12.58
N VAL A 66 -4.98 3.30 11.47
CA VAL A 66 -6.41 2.95 11.44
C VAL A 66 -6.64 1.79 10.48
N GLY A 67 -7.36 0.76 10.94
CA GLY A 67 -7.62 -0.45 10.16
C GLY A 67 -8.89 -1.20 10.55
N PRO A 68 -9.28 -2.21 9.76
CA PRO A 68 -10.32 -3.15 10.15
C PRO A 68 -9.83 -4.09 11.27
N HIS A 69 -10.72 -4.43 12.21
CA HIS A 69 -10.47 -5.36 13.30
C HIS A 69 -10.66 -6.81 12.85
N PHE A 70 -9.60 -7.60 12.90
CA PHE A 70 -9.64 -9.03 12.68
C PHE A 70 -9.15 -9.78 13.93
N GLU A 71 -10.08 -10.33 14.70
CA GLU A 71 -9.85 -10.98 16.01
C GLU A 71 -8.62 -11.90 16.05
N HIS A 72 -8.44 -12.74 15.02
CA HIS A 72 -7.34 -13.71 14.94
C HIS A 72 -5.96 -13.04 14.78
N ASN A 73 -5.90 -11.91 14.08
CA ASN A 73 -4.67 -11.15 13.88
C ASN A 73 -4.34 -10.31 15.11
N VAL A 74 -5.35 -9.65 15.69
CA VAL A 74 -5.21 -8.72 16.81
C VAL A 74 -4.67 -9.43 18.05
N LYS A 75 -5.17 -10.63 18.37
CA LYS A 75 -4.72 -11.43 19.53
C LYS A 75 -3.21 -11.67 19.60
N THR A 76 -2.52 -11.69 18.47
CA THR A 76 -1.09 -11.99 18.40
C THR A 76 -0.23 -10.76 18.12
N GLN A 77 -0.83 -9.69 17.60
CA GLN A 77 -0.09 -8.53 17.10
C GLN A 77 -0.39 -7.23 17.86
N VAL A 78 -1.42 -7.17 18.70
CA VAL A 78 -1.86 -5.93 19.33
C VAL A 78 -1.92 -6.09 20.84
N GLU A 79 -1.27 -5.17 21.54
CA GLU A 79 -1.42 -5.00 22.98
C GLU A 79 -2.51 -3.97 23.24
N ALA A 80 -3.64 -4.40 23.81
CA ALA A 80 -4.75 -3.51 24.13
C ALA A 80 -4.33 -2.50 25.20
N CYS A 81 -4.66 -1.23 24.98
CA CYS A 81 -4.46 -0.16 25.95
C CYS A 81 -5.55 0.89 25.82
N GLU A 82 -5.61 1.82 26.78
CA GLU A 82 -6.50 2.96 26.70
C GLU A 82 -5.88 4.06 25.84
N PRO A 83 -6.66 4.80 25.03
CA PRO A 83 -6.15 5.93 24.27
C PRO A 83 -5.61 7.00 25.22
N PRO A 84 -4.33 7.41 25.09
CA PRO A 84 -3.76 8.44 25.96
C PRO A 84 -4.39 9.81 25.68
N ASN A 85 -4.79 10.07 24.44
CA ASN A 85 -5.42 11.31 24.01
C ASN A 85 -6.92 11.30 24.40
N PRO A 86 -7.39 12.22 25.28
CA PRO A 86 -8.78 12.26 25.72
C PRO A 86 -9.79 12.50 24.60
N SER A 87 -9.43 13.27 23.57
CA SER A 87 -10.30 13.55 22.43
C SER A 87 -10.50 12.30 21.57
N VAL A 88 -9.43 11.52 21.35
CA VAL A 88 -9.52 10.21 20.68
C VAL A 88 -10.40 9.26 21.46
N LYS A 89 -10.19 9.17 22.78
CA LYS A 89 -11.03 8.34 23.66
C LYS A 89 -12.50 8.73 23.58
N LYS A 90 -12.82 10.04 23.68
CA LYS A 90 -14.19 10.53 23.61
C LYS A 90 -14.85 10.24 22.27
N ALA A 91 -14.14 10.40 21.15
CA ALA A 91 -14.65 10.04 19.82
C ALA A 91 -14.98 8.54 19.73
N MET A 92 -14.11 7.68 20.26
CA MET A 92 -14.36 6.24 20.33
C MET A 92 -15.57 5.90 21.21
N ASP A 93 -15.70 6.53 22.37
CA ASP A 93 -16.81 6.28 23.29
C ASP A 93 -18.17 6.68 22.70
N ILE A 94 -18.21 7.78 21.93
CA ILE A 94 -19.42 8.16 21.17
C ILE A 94 -19.79 7.06 20.17
N MET A 95 -18.85 6.56 19.38
CA MET A 95 -19.12 5.47 18.43
C MET A 95 -19.59 4.18 19.12
N LYS A 96 -18.97 3.83 20.26
CA LYS A 96 -19.37 2.67 21.09
C LYS A 96 -20.79 2.84 21.63
N SER A 97 -21.16 4.04 22.08
CA SER A 97 -22.52 4.33 22.58
C SER A 97 -23.60 4.16 21.49
N GLN A 98 -23.21 4.28 20.22
CA GLN A 98 -24.08 4.10 19.04
C GLN A 98 -24.03 2.68 18.46
N GLY A 99 -23.41 1.74 19.18
CA GLY A 99 -23.41 0.31 18.84
C GLY A 99 -22.26 -0.16 17.94
N CYS A 100 -21.30 0.70 17.60
CA CYS A 100 -20.12 0.30 16.83
C CYS A 100 -19.02 -0.22 17.76
N GLN A 101 -18.35 -1.33 17.40
CA GLN A 101 -17.21 -1.81 18.18
C GLN A 101 -15.90 -1.23 17.64
N VAL A 102 -15.18 -0.52 18.52
CA VAL A 102 -13.90 0.14 18.21
C VAL A 102 -12.86 -0.27 19.24
N PHE A 103 -11.73 -0.77 18.77
CA PHE A 103 -10.63 -1.27 19.60
C PHE A 103 -9.42 -0.34 19.50
N PHE A 104 -8.68 -0.22 20.59
CA PHE A 104 -7.45 0.58 20.64
C PHE A 104 -6.33 -0.24 21.26
N GLY A 105 -5.12 -0.03 20.78
CA GLY A 105 -3.95 -0.73 21.28
C GLY A 105 -2.66 -0.21 20.69
N ARG A 106 -1.58 -0.94 20.93
CA ARG A 106 -0.28 -0.76 20.28
C ARG A 106 0.03 -1.94 19.40
N TRP A 107 0.47 -1.67 18.17
CA TRP A 107 0.93 -2.72 17.27
C TRP A 107 2.31 -3.20 17.71
N LEU A 108 2.45 -4.50 17.97
CA LEU A 108 3.68 -5.16 18.42
C LEU A 108 4.71 -5.31 17.27
N ILE A 109 5.14 -4.17 16.74
CA ILE A 109 6.18 -4.02 15.71
C ILE A 109 7.19 -2.95 16.17
N GLU A 110 8.28 -2.79 15.40
CA GLU A 110 9.26 -1.74 15.66
C GLU A 110 8.59 -0.34 15.59
N GLY A 111 8.75 0.46 16.64
CA GLY A 111 8.08 1.76 16.80
C GLY A 111 6.84 1.73 17.71
N SER A 112 6.23 0.55 17.92
CA SER A 112 5.05 0.36 18.77
C SER A 112 3.95 1.42 18.58
N PRO A 113 3.51 1.70 17.33
CA PRO A 113 2.55 2.77 17.04
C PRO A 113 1.16 2.43 17.61
N TYR A 114 0.38 3.47 17.91
CA TYR A 114 -1.02 3.31 18.28
C TYR A 114 -1.83 2.80 17.10
N VAL A 115 -2.76 1.88 17.37
CA VAL A 115 -3.71 1.36 16.39
C VAL A 115 -5.14 1.56 16.89
N LEU A 116 -5.99 2.02 15.99
CA LEU A 116 -7.44 2.10 16.14
C LEU A 116 -8.10 1.17 15.13
N LEU A 117 -8.84 0.19 15.62
CA LEU A 117 -9.37 -0.90 14.81
C LEU A 117 -10.90 -0.96 14.86
N PHE A 118 -11.53 -0.94 13.69
CA PHE A 118 -12.99 -0.98 13.56
C PHE A 118 -13.49 -2.40 13.27
N ASP A 119 -14.41 -2.91 14.08
CA ASP A 119 -15.11 -4.15 13.74
C ASP A 119 -16.22 -3.90 12.72
N ILE A 120 -15.84 -4.08 11.45
CA ILE A 120 -16.74 -3.95 10.30
C ILE A 120 -17.91 -4.94 10.37
N GLY A 121 -17.74 -6.12 10.98
CA GLY A 121 -18.79 -7.12 11.12
C GLY A 121 -19.89 -6.64 12.04
N SER A 122 -19.53 -6.04 13.18
CA SER A 122 -20.48 -5.44 14.11
C SER A 122 -21.29 -4.28 13.51
N ALA A 123 -20.75 -3.63 12.47
CA ALA A 123 -21.34 -2.46 11.83
C ALA A 123 -22.11 -2.79 10.53
N ALA A 124 -22.12 -4.05 10.09
CA ALA A 124 -22.70 -4.46 8.82
C ALA A 124 -24.23 -4.19 8.72
N TRP A 125 -24.93 -4.09 9.85
CA TRP A 125 -26.36 -3.75 9.89
C TRP A 125 -26.68 -2.40 9.26
N ASN A 126 -25.70 -1.49 9.17
CA ASN A 126 -25.87 -0.14 8.64
C ASN A 126 -25.42 0.00 7.17
N LEU A 127 -25.03 -1.11 6.51
CA LEU A 127 -24.46 -1.11 5.16
C LEU A 127 -25.40 -0.46 4.13
N ASP A 128 -26.68 -0.80 4.12
CA ASP A 128 -27.63 -0.28 3.12
C ASP A 128 -27.78 1.24 3.21
N ARG A 129 -27.81 1.77 4.44
CA ARG A 129 -27.81 3.21 4.68
C ARG A 129 -26.53 3.86 4.16
N TRP A 130 -25.37 3.29 4.48
CA TRP A 130 -24.09 3.84 4.03
C TRP A 130 -23.89 3.73 2.51
N LYS A 131 -24.45 2.72 1.86
CA LYS A 131 -24.50 2.67 0.39
C LYS A 131 -25.34 3.81 -0.19
N GLY A 132 -26.49 4.12 0.43
CA GLY A 132 -27.32 5.27 0.06
C GLY A 132 -26.55 6.58 0.23
N GLU A 133 -25.97 6.81 1.40
CA GLU A 133 -25.16 8.01 1.68
C GLU A 133 -23.97 8.13 0.72
N PHE A 134 -23.28 7.03 0.42
CA PHE A 134 -22.16 7.01 -0.52
C PHE A 134 -22.62 7.30 -1.95
N TRP A 135 -23.75 6.75 -2.38
CA TRP A 135 -24.36 7.04 -3.68
C TRP A 135 -24.73 8.52 -3.80
N ASP A 136 -25.38 9.10 -2.78
CA ASP A 136 -25.85 10.48 -2.82
C ASP A 136 -24.70 11.49 -2.98
N VAL A 137 -23.51 11.19 -2.42
CA VAL A 137 -22.35 12.08 -2.51
C VAL A 137 -21.45 11.83 -3.73
N SER A 138 -21.42 10.60 -4.26
CA SER A 138 -20.43 10.20 -5.27
C SER A 138 -21.02 9.68 -6.59
N ASN A 139 -22.31 9.31 -6.59
CA ASN A 139 -22.98 8.57 -7.67
C ASN A 139 -22.29 7.24 -8.02
N ILE A 140 -21.64 6.60 -7.05
CA ILE A 140 -20.98 5.30 -7.22
C ILE A 140 -21.84 4.21 -6.58
N GLY A 141 -22.37 3.30 -7.41
CA GLY A 141 -23.18 2.17 -6.96
C GLY A 141 -22.31 0.99 -6.55
N ILE A 142 -22.66 0.33 -5.44
CA ILE A 142 -21.90 -0.80 -4.88
C ILE A 142 -22.71 -2.10 -5.02
N PRO A 143 -22.30 -3.03 -5.90
CA PRO A 143 -23.01 -4.28 -6.10
C PRO A 143 -23.15 -5.10 -4.82
N PHE A 144 -24.31 -5.72 -4.60
CA PHE A 144 -24.57 -6.51 -3.39
C PHE A 144 -23.59 -7.69 -3.23
N HIS A 145 -23.23 -8.36 -4.32
CA HIS A 145 -22.37 -9.55 -4.31
C HIS A 145 -20.88 -9.24 -4.12
N ASP A 146 -20.45 -7.98 -4.24
CA ASP A 146 -19.05 -7.62 -4.05
C ASP A 146 -18.77 -7.32 -2.57
N GLN A 147 -18.40 -8.37 -1.84
CA GLN A 147 -18.09 -8.26 -0.41
C GLN A 147 -16.94 -7.29 -0.13
N GLU A 148 -15.88 -7.25 -0.95
CA GLU A 148 -14.74 -6.36 -0.70
C GLU A 148 -15.14 -4.89 -0.83
N ALA A 149 -15.97 -4.56 -1.82
CA ALA A 149 -16.49 -3.21 -1.97
C ALA A 149 -17.47 -2.85 -0.85
N ASN A 150 -18.31 -3.79 -0.40
CA ASN A 150 -19.20 -3.60 0.74
C ASN A 150 -18.42 -3.31 2.03
N ASP A 151 -17.38 -4.12 2.29
CA ASP A 151 -16.55 -3.99 3.47
C ASP A 151 -15.75 -2.67 3.46
N ALA A 152 -15.26 -2.25 2.28
CA ALA A 152 -14.62 -0.94 2.10
C ALA A 152 -15.57 0.23 2.40
N VAL A 153 -16.86 0.11 2.05
CA VAL A 153 -17.88 1.13 2.40
C VAL A 153 -18.09 1.20 3.90
N ILE A 154 -18.25 0.05 4.58
CA ILE A 154 -18.40 0.01 6.04
C ILE A 154 -17.17 0.64 6.72
N PHE A 155 -15.97 0.19 6.34
CA PHE A 155 -14.73 0.68 6.90
C PHE A 155 -14.52 2.18 6.66
N GLY A 156 -14.80 2.65 5.44
CA GLY A 156 -14.72 4.07 5.10
C GLY A 156 -15.73 4.93 5.87
N SER A 157 -16.98 4.47 6.00
CA SER A 157 -18.01 5.16 6.77
C SER A 157 -17.66 5.26 8.26
N LEU A 158 -17.14 4.19 8.85
CA LEU A 158 -16.67 4.20 10.25
C LEU A 158 -15.48 5.16 10.43
N THR A 159 -14.54 5.16 9.47
CA THR A 159 -13.39 6.06 9.50
C THR A 159 -13.81 7.52 9.38
N ALA A 160 -14.69 7.85 8.44
CA ALA A 160 -15.19 9.22 8.27
C ALA A 160 -16.00 9.69 9.49
N TRP A 161 -16.80 8.79 10.08
CA TRP A 161 -17.54 9.08 11.31
C TRP A 161 -16.58 9.34 12.48
N PHE A 162 -15.57 8.50 12.69
CA PHE A 162 -14.57 8.73 13.72
C PHE A 162 -13.86 10.08 13.55
N LEU A 163 -13.39 10.39 12.33
CA LEU A 163 -12.73 11.66 12.03
C LEU A 163 -13.65 12.85 12.28
N LYS A 164 -14.95 12.72 12.00
CA LYS A 164 -15.95 13.73 12.34
C LYS A 164 -16.06 13.94 13.84
N GLU A 165 -16.29 12.87 14.62
CA GLU A 165 -16.41 12.97 16.09
C GLU A 165 -15.15 13.54 16.74
N LEU A 166 -13.98 13.16 16.22
CA LEU A 166 -12.70 13.67 16.65
C LEU A 166 -12.54 15.16 16.32
N SER A 167 -12.86 15.57 15.08
CA SER A 167 -12.76 16.98 14.66
C SER A 167 -13.66 17.90 15.48
N CYS A 168 -14.83 17.42 15.92
CA CYS A 168 -15.72 18.17 16.81
C CYS A 168 -15.15 18.37 18.24
N GLN A 169 -14.04 17.72 18.60
CA GLN A 169 -13.38 17.94 19.89
C GLN A 169 -12.37 19.09 19.88
N PHE A 170 -12.12 19.68 18.71
CA PHE A 170 -11.11 20.73 18.54
C PHE A 170 -11.76 21.99 17.96
N ASP A 171 -11.49 23.14 18.59
CA ASP A 171 -11.95 24.44 18.07
C ASP A 171 -10.98 24.97 17.00
N ASP A 172 -9.67 25.00 17.30
CA ASP A 172 -8.62 25.49 16.38
C ASP A 172 -7.48 24.47 16.14
N LYS A 173 -7.06 23.74 17.18
CA LYS A 173 -5.93 22.80 17.17
C LYS A 173 -6.17 21.60 18.09
N PRO A 174 -5.45 20.48 17.88
CA PRO A 174 -4.55 20.17 16.76
C PRO A 174 -5.28 19.99 15.42
N ASN A 175 -4.58 20.25 14.30
CA ASN A 175 -5.10 19.93 12.97
C ASN A 175 -4.96 18.43 12.70
N ILE A 176 -5.93 17.86 11.99
CA ILE A 176 -5.96 16.42 11.70
C ILE A 176 -5.49 16.19 10.27
N ILE A 177 -4.52 15.29 10.10
CA ILE A 177 -4.07 14.76 8.81
C ILE A 177 -4.50 13.31 8.72
N ALA A 178 -5.25 12.95 7.68
CA ALA A 178 -5.68 11.58 7.41
C ALA A 178 -5.06 11.10 6.09
N HIS A 179 -4.19 10.09 6.17
CA HIS A 179 -3.46 9.53 5.04
C HIS A 179 -4.01 8.15 4.70
N PHE A 180 -4.66 8.03 3.55
CA PHE A 180 -5.34 6.82 3.10
C PHE A 180 -4.49 6.07 2.08
N HIS A 181 -4.35 4.76 2.26
CA HIS A 181 -3.67 3.87 1.33
C HIS A 181 -4.67 2.97 0.59
N GLU A 182 -4.58 2.99 -0.74
CA GLU A 182 -5.41 2.23 -1.67
C GLU A 182 -6.92 2.49 -1.60
N TRP A 183 -7.62 2.06 -2.65
CA TRP A 183 -9.05 2.29 -2.83
C TRP A 183 -9.92 1.67 -1.73
N GLN A 184 -9.47 0.60 -1.05
CA GLN A 184 -10.23 -0.02 0.06
C GLN A 184 -10.41 0.93 1.26
N SER A 185 -9.46 1.84 1.50
CA SER A 185 -9.59 2.87 2.55
C SER A 185 -10.17 4.19 2.02
N GLY A 186 -10.18 4.37 0.69
CA GLY A 186 -10.53 5.60 0.01
C GLY A 186 -11.97 6.10 0.22
N VAL A 187 -12.92 5.21 0.58
CA VAL A 187 -14.29 5.64 0.91
C VAL A 187 -14.31 6.61 2.08
N GLY A 188 -13.47 6.40 3.10
CA GLY A 188 -13.37 7.30 4.24
C GLY A 188 -12.93 8.70 3.82
N LEU A 189 -11.97 8.79 2.90
CA LEU A 189 -11.51 10.05 2.32
C LEU A 189 -12.63 10.78 1.57
N ILE A 190 -13.35 10.07 0.69
CA ILE A 190 -14.44 10.64 -0.11
C ILE A 190 -15.52 11.22 0.82
N LEU A 191 -15.94 10.44 1.82
CA LEU A 191 -16.96 10.87 2.79
C LEU A 191 -16.49 12.04 3.63
N SER A 192 -15.24 12.03 4.13
CA SER A 192 -14.68 13.16 4.89
C SER A 192 -14.69 14.46 4.08
N ARG A 193 -14.39 14.38 2.78
CA ARG A 193 -14.41 15.54 1.87
C ARG A 193 -15.82 16.01 1.53
N ALA A 194 -16.74 15.08 1.26
CA ALA A 194 -18.13 15.40 0.98
C ALA A 194 -18.82 16.08 2.18
N GLN A 195 -18.50 15.63 3.40
CA GLN A 195 -19.00 16.21 4.66
C GLN A 195 -18.28 17.49 5.08
N LYS A 196 -17.25 17.93 4.34
CA LYS A 196 -16.44 19.12 4.62
C LYS A 196 -15.82 19.10 6.03
N LEU A 197 -15.34 17.93 6.46
CA LEU A 197 -14.64 17.82 7.73
C LEU A 197 -13.34 18.65 7.70
N PRO A 198 -12.94 19.30 8.81
CA PRO A 198 -11.70 20.05 8.90
C PRO A 198 -10.49 19.12 9.06
N VAL A 199 -10.26 18.28 8.05
CA VAL A 199 -9.22 17.24 8.00
C VAL A 199 -8.46 17.37 6.69
N ALA A 200 -7.13 17.50 6.77
CA ALA A 200 -6.26 17.41 5.60
C ALA A 200 -6.16 15.95 5.14
N THR A 201 -6.30 15.68 3.85
CA THR A 201 -6.38 14.30 3.34
C THR A 201 -5.30 14.01 2.31
N ILE A 202 -4.60 12.89 2.51
CA ILE A 202 -3.58 12.38 1.60
C ILE A 202 -4.07 11.03 1.07
N PHE A 203 -3.90 10.77 -0.22
CA PHE A 203 -4.18 9.46 -0.82
C PHE A 203 -2.93 8.92 -1.50
N THR A 204 -2.54 7.68 -1.17
CA THR A 204 -1.48 6.95 -1.87
C THR A 204 -2.04 5.73 -2.55
N THR A 205 -1.86 5.65 -3.88
CA THR A 205 -2.01 4.38 -4.62
C THR A 205 -0.63 3.74 -4.82
N HIS A 206 -0.53 2.46 -4.45
CA HIS A 206 0.63 1.61 -4.66
C HIS A 206 0.62 0.95 -6.03
N ALA A 207 -0.58 0.76 -6.61
CA ALA A 207 -0.77 0.34 -7.99
C ALA A 207 -2.16 0.74 -8.47
N THR A 208 -2.29 1.12 -9.75
CA THR A 208 -3.61 1.38 -10.32
C THR A 208 -4.39 0.07 -10.50
N LEU A 209 -5.69 0.07 -10.16
CA LEU A 209 -6.53 -1.11 -10.29
C LEU A 209 -6.52 -1.64 -11.73
N LEU A 210 -6.79 -0.77 -12.71
CA LEU A 210 -6.81 -1.14 -14.12
C LEU A 210 -5.47 -1.56 -14.68
N GLY A 211 -4.36 -0.92 -14.26
CA GLY A 211 -3.02 -1.30 -14.71
C GLY A 211 -2.70 -2.76 -14.41
N ARG A 212 -3.11 -3.26 -13.22
CA ARG A 212 -2.94 -4.68 -12.86
C ARG A 212 -3.71 -5.62 -13.79
N TYR A 213 -4.94 -5.28 -14.17
CA TYR A 213 -5.75 -6.13 -15.05
C TYR A 213 -5.29 -6.07 -16.52
N LEU A 214 -4.88 -4.90 -17.00
CA LEU A 214 -4.43 -4.72 -18.38
C LEU A 214 -3.09 -5.40 -18.64
N CYS A 215 -2.13 -5.31 -17.71
CA CYS A 215 -0.86 -6.02 -17.81
C CYS A 215 -1.04 -7.54 -17.81
N ALA A 216 -1.99 -8.06 -17.03
CA ALA A 216 -2.29 -9.49 -17.01
C ALA A 216 -2.90 -10.01 -18.32
N ALA A 217 -3.49 -9.14 -19.16
CA ALA A 217 -4.06 -9.49 -20.44
C ALA A 217 -3.04 -9.55 -21.59
N ASN A 218 -1.74 -9.37 -21.30
CA ASN A 218 -0.64 -9.38 -22.28
C ASN A 218 -0.82 -8.36 -23.42
N ILE A 219 -1.48 -7.23 -23.11
CA ILE A 219 -1.63 -6.09 -24.01
C ILE A 219 -0.38 -5.21 -23.88
N ASP A 220 0.04 -4.57 -24.96
CA ASP A 220 1.09 -3.55 -24.92
C ASP A 220 0.57 -2.31 -24.16
N PHE A 221 0.74 -2.35 -22.84
CA PHE A 221 0.11 -1.42 -21.90
C PHE A 221 0.76 -0.03 -21.94
N TYR A 222 2.08 0.04 -21.75
CA TYR A 222 2.78 1.32 -21.60
C TYR A 222 2.86 2.14 -22.89
N ASN A 223 2.82 1.50 -24.06
CA ASN A 223 2.85 2.22 -25.33
C ASN A 223 1.48 2.76 -25.78
N ASN A 224 0.39 2.33 -25.14
CA ASN A 224 -0.98 2.67 -25.54
C ASN A 224 -1.81 3.28 -24.39
N LEU A 225 -1.16 3.83 -23.36
CA LEU A 225 -1.83 4.38 -22.17
C LEU A 225 -2.89 5.43 -22.49
N ASP A 226 -2.68 6.20 -23.55
CA ASP A 226 -3.57 7.26 -24.05
C ASP A 226 -4.74 6.74 -24.90
N GLN A 227 -4.68 5.49 -25.36
CA GLN A 227 -5.67 4.91 -26.27
C GLN A 227 -6.76 4.09 -25.55
N PHE A 228 -6.59 3.80 -24.26
CA PHE A 228 -7.57 3.01 -23.51
C PHE A 228 -8.83 3.81 -23.18
N ASP A 229 -9.99 3.21 -23.47
CA ASP A 229 -11.27 3.63 -22.92
C ASP A 229 -11.47 3.03 -21.53
N ILE A 230 -11.10 3.80 -20.52
CA ILE A 230 -10.94 3.34 -19.14
C ILE A 230 -12.28 2.87 -18.54
N ASP A 231 -13.37 3.55 -18.88
CA ASP A 231 -14.71 3.20 -18.39
C ASP A 231 -15.18 1.89 -19.02
N LYS A 232 -14.92 1.69 -20.32
CA LYS A 232 -15.17 0.43 -21.01
C LYS A 232 -14.32 -0.72 -20.44
N GLU A 233 -13.01 -0.52 -20.30
CA GLU A 233 -12.09 -1.54 -19.80
C GLU A 233 -12.46 -2.00 -18.38
N ALA A 234 -12.90 -1.08 -17.51
CA ALA A 234 -13.37 -1.40 -16.16
C ALA A 234 -14.74 -2.09 -16.16
N GLY A 235 -15.66 -1.67 -17.05
CA GLY A 235 -16.98 -2.28 -17.23
C GLY A 235 -16.92 -3.72 -17.72
N GLU A 236 -16.13 -3.99 -18.77
CA GLU A 236 -15.96 -5.33 -19.33
C GLU A 236 -15.38 -6.33 -18.32
N ARG A 237 -14.57 -5.84 -17.37
CA ARG A 237 -13.97 -6.65 -16.30
C ARG A 237 -14.81 -6.74 -15.03
N GLN A 238 -15.98 -6.11 -15.00
CA GLN A 238 -16.87 -6.07 -13.83
C GLN A 238 -16.22 -5.46 -12.58
N ILE A 239 -15.32 -4.48 -12.78
CA ILE A 239 -14.62 -3.76 -11.71
C ILE A 239 -14.91 -2.26 -11.73
N TYR A 240 -15.89 -1.83 -12.52
CA TYR A 240 -16.23 -0.42 -12.74
C TYR A 240 -16.45 0.36 -11.44
N HIS A 241 -17.21 -0.18 -10.49
CA HIS A 241 -17.45 0.45 -9.19
C HIS A 241 -16.17 0.61 -8.37
N ARG A 242 -15.27 -0.39 -8.36
CA ARG A 242 -13.97 -0.31 -7.66
C ARG A 242 -13.06 0.73 -8.29
N TYR A 243 -13.01 0.78 -9.62
CA TYR A 243 -12.29 1.81 -10.35
C TYR A 243 -12.84 3.21 -10.05
N CYS A 244 -14.17 3.37 -10.01
CA CYS A 244 -14.80 4.63 -9.62
C CYS A 244 -14.42 5.03 -8.18
N MET A 245 -14.37 4.09 -7.24
CA MET A 245 -13.92 4.35 -5.86
C MET A 245 -12.47 4.81 -5.82
N GLU A 246 -11.57 4.15 -6.56
CA GLU A 246 -10.16 4.53 -6.67
C GLU A 246 -10.02 5.95 -7.25
N ARG A 247 -10.66 6.21 -8.39
CA ARG A 247 -10.61 7.51 -9.07
C ARG A 247 -11.22 8.62 -8.22
N ALA A 248 -12.36 8.38 -7.57
CA ALA A 248 -12.97 9.35 -6.67
C ALA A 248 -12.04 9.67 -5.49
N SER A 249 -11.38 8.67 -4.91
CA SER A 249 -10.40 8.88 -3.82
C SER A 249 -9.23 9.76 -4.25
N VAL A 250 -8.71 9.51 -5.46
CA VAL A 250 -7.67 10.34 -6.07
C VAL A 250 -8.11 11.78 -6.25
N HIS A 251 -9.31 12.04 -6.78
CA HIS A 251 -9.79 13.40 -7.05
C HIS A 251 -10.25 14.14 -5.79
N CYS A 252 -10.73 13.41 -4.78
CA CYS A 252 -11.10 13.98 -3.48
C CYS A 252 -9.91 14.23 -2.56
N ALA A 253 -8.71 13.69 -2.81
CA ALA A 253 -7.56 13.92 -1.92
C ALA A 253 -7.09 15.38 -2.00
N HIS A 254 -6.64 15.96 -0.88
CA HIS A 254 -5.90 17.23 -0.95
C HIS A 254 -4.56 16.98 -1.63
N VAL A 255 -3.83 15.97 -1.18
CA VAL A 255 -2.55 15.52 -1.78
C VAL A 255 -2.70 14.10 -2.32
N PHE A 256 -2.39 13.92 -3.59
CA PHE A 256 -2.37 12.61 -4.25
C PHE A 256 -0.92 12.16 -4.46
N THR A 257 -0.61 10.92 -4.12
CA THR A 257 0.73 10.36 -4.20
C THR A 257 0.74 8.95 -4.80
N THR A 258 1.89 8.56 -5.34
CA THR A 258 2.15 7.21 -5.86
C THR A 258 3.51 6.71 -5.40
N VAL A 259 3.72 5.40 -5.36
CA VAL A 259 4.99 4.82 -4.87
C VAL A 259 6.12 4.78 -5.89
N SER A 260 5.87 5.10 -7.16
CA SER A 260 6.91 5.11 -8.18
C SER A 260 6.57 6.05 -9.34
N GLN A 261 7.60 6.48 -10.07
CA GLN A 261 7.41 7.34 -11.24
C GLN A 261 6.60 6.65 -12.35
N ILE A 262 6.75 5.32 -12.52
CA ILE A 262 5.99 4.59 -13.53
C ILE A 262 4.51 4.52 -13.15
N THR A 263 4.21 4.29 -11.87
CA THR A 263 2.85 4.36 -11.34
C THR A 263 2.27 5.76 -11.45
N ALA A 264 3.07 6.81 -11.34
CA ALA A 264 2.63 8.18 -11.56
C ALA A 264 2.14 8.42 -12.99
N VAL A 265 2.89 7.91 -13.98
CA VAL A 265 2.50 7.97 -15.40
C VAL A 265 1.21 7.18 -15.64
N GLU A 266 1.09 5.99 -15.06
CA GLU A 266 -0.14 5.19 -15.14
C GLU A 266 -1.34 5.93 -14.53
N ALA A 267 -1.19 6.50 -13.32
CA ALA A 267 -2.27 7.20 -12.63
C ALA A 267 -2.72 8.46 -13.38
N GLU A 268 -1.79 9.19 -14.01
CA GLU A 268 -2.13 10.34 -14.84
C GLU A 268 -3.09 9.96 -15.99
N HIS A 269 -2.83 8.82 -16.63
CA HIS A 269 -3.65 8.35 -17.75
C HIS A 269 -4.92 7.64 -17.27
N MET A 270 -4.84 6.76 -16.28
CA MET A 270 -5.93 5.90 -15.83
C MET A 270 -6.86 6.59 -14.84
N LEU A 271 -6.30 7.37 -13.89
CA LEU A 271 -7.05 8.04 -12.83
C LEU A 271 -7.28 9.52 -13.13
N LYS A 272 -6.74 10.04 -14.24
CA LYS A 272 -6.93 11.41 -14.74
C LYS A 272 -6.49 12.50 -13.75
N ARG A 273 -5.51 12.20 -12.89
CA ARG A 273 -4.85 13.17 -12.01
C ARG A 273 -3.39 12.79 -11.93
N LYS A 274 -2.51 13.76 -12.17
CA LYS A 274 -1.07 13.61 -11.94
C LYS A 274 -0.80 13.62 -10.42
N PRO A 275 0.01 12.69 -9.87
CA PRO A 275 0.39 12.75 -8.46
C PRO A 275 1.17 14.02 -8.14
N ASP A 276 0.92 14.55 -6.95
CA ASP A 276 1.61 15.71 -6.40
C ASP A 276 3.03 15.31 -5.93
N VAL A 277 3.17 14.12 -5.33
CA VAL A 277 4.45 13.60 -4.82
C VAL A 277 4.59 12.10 -5.11
N VAL A 278 5.81 11.65 -5.40
CA VAL A 278 6.16 10.22 -5.44
C VAL A 278 6.78 9.82 -4.11
N THR A 279 6.20 8.83 -3.43
CA THR A 279 6.62 8.34 -2.10
C THR A 279 7.18 6.92 -2.23
N PRO A 280 8.44 6.75 -2.65
CA PRO A 280 9.01 5.43 -2.89
C PRO A 280 9.07 4.58 -1.62
N ASN A 281 8.79 3.29 -1.77
CA ASN A 281 8.80 2.35 -0.66
C ASN A 281 10.21 2.20 -0.08
N GLY A 282 10.38 2.63 1.17
CA GLY A 282 11.60 2.44 1.95
C GLY A 282 11.70 1.03 2.55
N LEU A 283 12.88 0.70 3.06
CA LEU A 283 13.14 -0.49 3.86
C LEU A 283 14.03 -0.12 5.04
N ASN A 284 13.83 -0.77 6.18
CA ASN A 284 14.72 -0.64 7.32
C ASN A 284 16.03 -1.37 7.02
N ILE A 285 17.00 -0.64 6.48
CA ILE A 285 18.35 -1.14 6.28
C ILE A 285 18.99 -1.20 7.67
N LYS A 286 18.93 -2.37 8.31
CA LYS A 286 19.84 -2.67 9.42
C LYS A 286 21.25 -2.59 8.85
N LYS A 287 21.94 -1.47 9.09
CA LYS A 287 23.35 -1.32 8.74
C LYS A 287 24.08 -2.45 9.44
N PHE A 288 24.49 -3.47 8.68
CA PHE A 288 25.32 -4.53 9.22
C PHE A 288 26.55 -3.86 9.83
N SER A 289 26.76 -4.08 11.13
CA SER A 289 27.80 -3.43 11.92
C SER A 289 29.21 -3.72 11.38
N ALA A 290 29.35 -4.75 10.54
CA ALA A 290 30.57 -5.15 9.87
C ALA A 290 30.34 -5.33 8.35
N MET A 291 30.92 -4.46 7.52
CA MET A 291 30.86 -4.59 6.05
C MET A 291 31.44 -5.90 5.51
N HIS A 292 32.23 -6.66 6.27
CA HIS A 292 32.76 -7.95 5.79
C HIS A 292 31.82 -9.14 6.10
N GLU A 293 30.84 -8.96 6.99
CA GLU A 293 29.94 -10.03 7.41
C GLU A 293 29.04 -10.50 6.26
N PHE A 294 28.56 -9.58 5.41
CA PHE A 294 27.75 -9.97 4.24
C PHE A 294 28.53 -10.86 3.26
N GLN A 295 29.84 -10.67 3.14
CA GLN A 295 30.71 -11.46 2.27
C GLN A 295 30.95 -12.87 2.83
N ASN A 296 31.05 -12.97 4.16
CA ASN A 296 31.10 -14.25 4.87
C ASN A 296 29.78 -15.01 4.72
N LEU A 297 28.64 -14.33 4.91
CA LEU A 297 27.31 -14.90 4.70
C LEU A 297 27.12 -15.35 3.25
N HIS A 298 27.56 -14.57 2.26
CA HIS A 298 27.55 -14.96 0.86
C HIS A 298 28.28 -16.29 0.64
N SER A 299 29.50 -16.42 1.17
CA SER A 299 30.31 -17.64 1.03
C SER A 299 29.66 -18.84 1.70
N MET A 300 29.10 -18.65 2.90
CA MET A 300 28.39 -19.68 3.65
C MET A 300 27.13 -20.17 2.93
N TYR A 301 26.28 -19.26 2.44
CA TYR A 301 25.06 -19.64 1.73
C TYR A 301 25.35 -20.19 0.33
N LYS A 302 26.39 -19.70 -0.35
CA LYS A 302 26.87 -20.28 -1.61
C LYS A 302 27.26 -21.75 -1.42
N ALA A 303 27.95 -22.10 -0.33
CA ALA A 303 28.30 -23.49 -0.03
C ALA A 303 27.05 -24.38 0.18
N ARG A 304 26.00 -23.86 0.82
CA ARG A 304 24.71 -24.58 0.96
C ARG A 304 24.01 -24.81 -0.38
N ILE A 305 24.01 -23.82 -1.26
CA ILE A 305 23.45 -23.97 -2.62
C ILE A 305 24.28 -25.00 -3.40
N GLN A 306 25.60 -24.96 -3.31
CA GLN A 306 26.48 -25.94 -3.94
C GLN A 306 26.17 -27.37 -3.49
N GLU A 307 25.87 -27.58 -2.21
CA GLU A 307 25.47 -28.90 -1.70
C GLU A 307 24.15 -29.39 -2.31
N PHE A 308 23.14 -28.52 -2.42
CA PHE A 308 21.91 -28.83 -3.14
C PHE A 308 22.19 -29.22 -4.60
N ILE A 309 23.06 -28.48 -5.29
CA ILE A 309 23.44 -28.77 -6.69
C ILE A 309 24.14 -30.12 -6.82
N ARG A 310 25.02 -30.51 -5.87
CA ARG A 310 25.65 -31.84 -5.88
C ARG A 310 24.61 -32.96 -5.84
N GLY A 311 23.59 -32.81 -5.00
CA GLY A 311 22.48 -33.76 -4.92
C GLY A 311 21.61 -33.76 -6.18
N HIS A 312 21.22 -32.57 -6.67
CA HIS A 312 20.34 -32.42 -7.82
C HIS A 312 20.97 -32.91 -9.15
N PHE A 313 22.29 -32.74 -9.29
CA PHE A 313 23.07 -33.19 -10.46
C PHE A 313 23.87 -34.47 -10.18
N TYR A 314 23.43 -35.31 -9.25
CA TYR A 314 24.10 -36.58 -8.95
C TYR A 314 24.26 -37.45 -10.20
N GLY A 315 25.49 -37.92 -10.46
CA GLY A 315 25.83 -38.67 -11.68
C GLY A 315 26.10 -37.81 -12.93
N HIS A 316 25.86 -36.49 -12.86
CA HIS A 316 26.00 -35.55 -13.98
C HIS A 316 26.79 -34.28 -13.61
N LEU A 317 27.66 -34.34 -12.60
CA LEU A 317 28.48 -33.21 -12.17
C LEU A 317 29.73 -33.08 -13.07
N ASP A 318 29.53 -32.64 -14.32
CA ASP A 318 30.57 -32.47 -15.34
C ASP A 318 31.15 -31.04 -15.41
N PHE A 319 30.91 -30.21 -14.39
CA PHE A 319 31.35 -28.81 -14.30
C PHE A 319 31.92 -28.45 -12.91
N SER A 320 32.78 -27.42 -12.87
CA SER A 320 33.38 -26.92 -11.63
C SER A 320 32.45 -25.95 -10.90
N LEU A 321 32.05 -26.32 -9.67
CA LEU A 321 31.23 -25.49 -8.79
C LEU A 321 31.90 -24.17 -8.35
N GLU A 322 33.22 -24.07 -8.42
CA GLU A 322 33.95 -22.82 -8.12
C GLU A 322 33.71 -21.76 -9.19
N LYS A 323 33.58 -22.20 -10.46
CA LYS A 323 33.35 -21.36 -11.63
C LYS A 323 31.86 -21.23 -12.01
N THR A 324 30.97 -21.80 -11.21
CA THR A 324 29.51 -21.69 -11.41
C THR A 324 28.96 -20.43 -10.74
N LEU A 325 28.13 -19.69 -11.48
CA LEU A 325 27.34 -18.57 -10.98
C LEU A 325 25.88 -19.02 -10.80
N PHE A 326 25.22 -18.53 -9.74
CA PHE A 326 23.82 -18.84 -9.45
C PHE A 326 22.94 -17.63 -9.75
N PHE A 327 22.09 -17.77 -10.77
CA PHE A 327 21.08 -16.77 -11.11
C PHE A 327 19.72 -17.26 -10.63
N PHE A 328 18.90 -16.35 -10.13
CA PHE A 328 17.55 -16.66 -9.66
C PHE A 328 16.60 -15.51 -9.95
N ILE A 329 15.31 -15.85 -10.04
CA ILE A 329 14.18 -14.93 -10.10
C ILE A 329 13.18 -15.40 -9.03
N ALA A 330 12.56 -14.46 -8.31
CA ALA A 330 11.62 -14.78 -7.25
C ALA A 330 10.50 -13.74 -7.19
N GLY A 331 9.29 -14.18 -6.82
CA GLY A 331 8.12 -13.34 -6.70
C GLY A 331 6.83 -14.16 -6.72
N ARG A 332 5.68 -13.47 -6.72
CA ARG A 332 4.39 -14.12 -7.01
C ARG A 332 4.42 -14.76 -8.39
N TYR A 333 3.65 -15.82 -8.58
CA TYR A 333 3.65 -16.58 -9.82
C TYR A 333 2.82 -15.87 -10.92
N GLU A 334 3.39 -14.81 -11.48
CA GLU A 334 2.83 -14.05 -12.60
C GLU A 334 3.84 -14.09 -13.76
N PHE A 335 3.66 -15.04 -14.68
CA PHE A 335 4.67 -15.41 -15.69
C PHE A 335 5.15 -14.21 -16.51
N SER A 336 4.23 -13.47 -17.13
CA SER A 336 4.55 -12.28 -17.94
C SER A 336 4.88 -11.05 -17.08
N ASN A 337 4.08 -10.75 -16.03
CA ASN A 337 4.30 -9.55 -15.21
C ASN A 337 5.63 -9.55 -14.45
N LYS A 338 6.15 -10.74 -14.09
CA LYS A 338 7.47 -10.88 -13.47
C LYS A 338 8.59 -11.07 -14.48
N GLY A 339 8.29 -11.13 -15.78
CA GLY A 339 9.27 -11.31 -16.83
C GLY A 339 9.93 -12.69 -16.80
N ALA A 340 9.24 -13.72 -16.31
CA ALA A 340 9.78 -15.08 -16.29
C ALA A 340 9.96 -15.63 -17.71
N ASP A 341 9.07 -15.26 -18.63
CA ASP A 341 9.20 -15.46 -20.07
C ASP A 341 10.50 -14.89 -20.63
N MET A 342 10.77 -13.61 -20.36
CA MET A 342 11.97 -12.92 -20.81
C MET A 342 13.23 -13.49 -20.13
N PHE A 343 13.15 -13.84 -18.85
CA PHE A 343 14.25 -14.45 -18.10
C PHE A 343 14.69 -15.77 -18.73
N LEU A 344 13.74 -16.65 -19.08
CA LEU A 344 14.03 -17.95 -19.71
C LEU A 344 14.58 -17.78 -21.13
N GLU A 345 14.00 -16.89 -21.94
CA GLU A 345 14.51 -16.61 -23.29
C GLU A 345 15.93 -16.02 -23.26
N ALA A 346 16.21 -15.11 -22.32
CA ALA A 346 17.55 -14.55 -22.13
C ALA A 346 18.57 -15.63 -21.70
N LEU A 347 18.19 -16.55 -20.79
CA LEU A 347 19.04 -17.67 -20.38
C LEU A 347 19.31 -18.65 -21.53
N SER A 348 18.32 -18.90 -22.39
CA SER A 348 18.49 -19.73 -23.59
C SER A 348 19.54 -19.13 -24.54
N ARG A 349 19.46 -17.82 -24.82
CA ARG A 349 20.44 -17.09 -25.64
C ARG A 349 21.82 -17.06 -24.98
N LEU A 350 21.88 -16.85 -23.66
CA LEU A 350 23.12 -16.89 -22.89
C LEU A 350 23.80 -18.26 -23.01
N ASN A 351 23.04 -19.34 -22.91
CA ASN A 351 23.55 -20.71 -23.09
C ASN A 351 24.18 -20.91 -24.49
N PHE A 352 23.53 -20.42 -25.55
CA PHE A 352 24.11 -20.45 -26.90
C PHE A 352 25.43 -19.65 -26.97
N LEU A 353 25.44 -18.42 -26.46
CA LEU A 353 26.63 -17.56 -26.48
C LEU A 353 27.80 -18.17 -25.70
N LEU A 354 27.55 -18.78 -24.54
CA LEU A 354 28.59 -19.45 -23.74
C LEU A 354 29.15 -20.70 -24.42
N ARG A 355 28.39 -21.36 -25.30
CA ARG A 355 28.87 -22.51 -26.09
C ARG A 355 29.68 -22.08 -27.30
N VAL A 356 29.30 -20.98 -27.97
CA VAL A 356 29.98 -20.48 -29.17
C VAL A 356 31.27 -19.74 -28.82
N ARG A 357 31.33 -19.05 -27.68
CA ARG A 357 32.53 -18.32 -27.21
C ARG A 357 33.50 -19.19 -26.40
N LYS A 358 33.38 -20.52 -26.47
CA LYS A 358 34.29 -21.45 -25.81
C LYS A 358 35.68 -21.45 -26.44
#